data_AF-A0A2D6TZJ3-F1
#
_entry.id   AF-A0A2D6TZJ3-F1
#
_cell.length_a   1.000
_cell.length_b   1.000
_cell.length_c   1.000
_cell.angle_alpha   90.00
_cell.angle_beta   90.00
_cell.angle_gamma   90.00
#
_symmetry.space_group_name_H-M   'P 1'
#
loop_
_entity.id
_entity.type
_entity.pdbx_description
1 polymer ?
#
loop_
_entity_poly.entity_id
_entity_poly.type
_entity_poly.pdbx_seq_one_letter_code
_entity_poly.pdbx_strand_id
1 'polypeptide(L)'
;MLKVHKEIKCMPLHLYCPPNTQSKAYLVIDNVRKGWSETIDIKNYARTDGPSLFWGFVGENFALIKDLERRGKDYYFADMPYFGRWNGDNNAEHYWRISKNELHPTVHYHRSPDRFDKFKIKIDEWKNNGKHILVCPSSPTMNKYYDHPNWTQDTVAKLQQYTDRPIIVREKPRASGTSGPRAIELGGLKPFVEQVKDAWAVVTSVSMCAIEAVCMGIPVYTSKYSPIHQLGHHDLSKIESPIYPSREPILHSLAYCQFTPEEFANGTAKKILEPYK
;
A
#
# COMPACT_ATOMS: atom_id res chain seq x y z
N MET A 1 -15.19 41.83 26.29
CA MET A 1 -15.73 40.75 25.42
C MET A 1 -14.83 39.54 25.51
N LEU A 2 -15.29 38.45 26.12
CA LEU A 2 -14.54 37.19 26.19
C LEU A 2 -14.49 36.54 24.79
N LYS A 3 -13.29 36.25 24.29
CA LYS A 3 -13.09 35.36 23.14
C LYS A 3 -13.38 33.93 23.59
N VAL A 4 -14.59 33.45 23.33
CA VAL A 4 -14.93 32.02 23.44
C VAL A 4 -14.08 31.27 22.42
N HIS A 5 -12.98 30.66 22.89
CA HIS A 5 -12.28 29.64 22.12
C HIS A 5 -13.21 28.43 22.06
N LYS A 6 -13.86 28.24 20.92
CA LYS A 6 -14.60 27.01 20.65
C LYS A 6 -13.55 25.91 20.57
N GLU A 7 -13.38 25.15 21.65
CA GLU A 7 -12.61 23.91 21.60
C GLU A 7 -13.26 23.03 20.53
N ILE A 8 -12.56 22.84 19.41
CA ILE A 8 -12.96 21.84 18.42
C ILE A 8 -12.70 20.51 19.10
N LYS A 9 -13.73 19.95 19.73
CA LYS A 9 -13.66 18.61 20.30
C LYS A 9 -13.36 17.65 19.15
N CYS A 10 -12.15 17.09 19.13
CA CYS A 10 -11.78 16.08 18.15
C CYS A 10 -12.78 14.93 18.24
N MET A 11 -13.38 14.54 17.11
CA MET A 11 -14.23 13.35 17.09
C MET A 11 -13.38 12.12 17.43
N PRO A 12 -13.89 11.18 18.24
CA PRO A 12 -13.16 9.96 18.56
C PRO A 12 -12.91 9.13 17.30
N LEU A 13 -11.74 8.48 17.24
CA LEU A 13 -11.40 7.57 16.14
C LEU A 13 -12.02 6.20 16.38
N HIS A 14 -12.85 5.74 15.46
CA HIS A 14 -13.47 4.41 15.52
C HIS A 14 -12.49 3.34 15.02
N LEU A 15 -12.08 2.42 15.88
CA LEU A 15 -11.12 1.35 15.56
C LEU A 15 -11.88 0.08 15.21
N TYR A 16 -11.88 -0.33 13.93
CA TYR A 16 -12.52 -1.58 13.52
C TYR A 16 -11.64 -2.77 13.88
N CYS A 17 -12.03 -3.45 14.95
CA CYS A 17 -11.25 -4.49 15.62
C CYS A 17 -11.70 -5.87 15.12
N PRO A 18 -10.89 -6.62 14.36
CA PRO A 18 -11.29 -7.93 13.87
C PRO A 18 -11.35 -8.97 15.01
N PRO A 19 -12.14 -10.05 14.88
CA PRO A 19 -12.32 -11.02 15.96
C PRO A 19 -11.03 -11.72 16.42
N ASN A 20 -10.08 -11.94 15.51
CA ASN A 20 -8.79 -12.55 15.85
C ASN A 20 -7.84 -11.51 16.46
N THR A 21 -7.77 -11.50 17.79
CA THR A 21 -6.90 -10.60 18.57
C THR A 21 -5.41 -10.87 18.40
N GLN A 22 -5.02 -12.02 17.87
CA GLN A 22 -3.63 -12.36 17.56
C GLN A 22 -3.22 -11.93 16.14
N SER A 23 -4.13 -11.32 15.38
CA SER A 23 -3.82 -10.85 14.03
C SER A 23 -2.94 -9.60 14.05
N LYS A 24 -2.25 -9.35 12.92
CA LYS A 24 -1.42 -8.15 12.72
C LYS A 24 -2.18 -6.83 12.89
N ALA A 25 -3.50 -6.85 12.75
CA ALA A 25 -4.34 -5.68 12.99
C ALA A 25 -4.11 -5.10 14.39
N TYR A 26 -3.97 -5.96 15.41
CA TYR A 26 -3.76 -5.53 16.78
C TYR A 26 -2.37 -4.92 17.01
N LEU A 27 -1.36 -5.25 16.18
CA LEU A 27 -0.06 -4.59 16.20
C LEU A 27 -0.14 -3.11 15.76
N VAL A 28 -1.18 -2.71 15.02
CA VAL A 28 -1.47 -1.31 14.70
C VAL A 28 -2.47 -0.73 15.70
N ILE A 29 -3.62 -1.38 15.87
CA ILE A 29 -4.75 -0.89 16.67
C ILE A 29 -4.33 -0.64 18.13
N ASP A 30 -3.58 -1.55 18.76
CA ASP A 30 -3.17 -1.40 20.16
C ASP A 30 -2.22 -0.22 20.36
N ASN A 31 -1.39 0.09 19.37
CA ASN A 31 -0.49 1.23 19.42
C ASN A 31 -1.22 2.53 19.11
N VAL A 32 -2.17 2.53 18.16
CA VAL A 32 -3.06 3.69 17.93
C VAL A 32 -3.83 4.06 19.19
N ARG A 33 -4.37 3.10 19.94
CA ARG A 33 -5.08 3.37 21.21
C ARG A 33 -4.23 4.13 22.23
N LYS A 34 -2.91 3.92 22.23
CA LYS A 34 -1.98 4.59 23.16
C LYS A 34 -1.67 6.02 22.72
N GLY A 35 -1.43 6.23 21.43
CA GLY A 35 -0.88 7.48 20.92
C GLY A 35 -1.91 8.47 20.35
N TRP A 36 -3.11 8.00 20.03
CA TRP A 36 -4.16 8.82 19.42
C TRP A 36 -5.24 9.12 20.47
N SER A 37 -5.51 10.42 20.68
CA SER A 37 -6.53 10.89 21.62
C SER A 37 -7.93 10.39 21.26
N GLU A 38 -8.64 9.81 22.23
CA GLU A 38 -10.04 9.36 22.14
C GLU A 38 -10.29 8.33 21.03
N THR A 39 -10.33 7.05 21.39
CA THR A 39 -10.63 5.94 20.46
C THR A 39 -11.83 5.14 20.94
N ILE A 40 -12.62 4.60 19.99
CA ILE A 40 -13.78 3.74 20.27
C ILE A 40 -13.61 2.45 19.50
N ASP A 41 -13.60 1.32 20.20
CA ASP A 41 -13.51 0.00 19.58
C ASP A 41 -14.84 -0.42 18.95
N ILE A 42 -14.80 -0.76 17.66
CA ILE A 42 -15.92 -1.32 16.91
C ILE A 42 -15.62 -2.78 16.58
N LYS A 43 -16.21 -3.71 17.35
CA LYS A 43 -16.00 -5.17 17.21
C LYS A 43 -17.11 -5.86 16.41
N ASN A 44 -18.30 -5.27 16.37
CA ASN A 44 -19.49 -5.80 15.70
C ASN A 44 -19.64 -5.26 14.27
N TYR A 45 -18.65 -4.55 13.75
CA TYR A 45 -18.70 -3.90 12.43
C TYR A 45 -19.92 -2.96 12.26
N ALA A 46 -20.41 -2.38 13.36
CA ALA A 46 -21.48 -1.39 13.30
C ALA A 46 -21.02 -0.17 12.47
N ARG A 47 -21.91 0.29 11.58
CA ARG A 47 -21.68 1.49 10.77
C ARG A 47 -21.54 2.72 11.65
N THR A 48 -20.51 3.53 11.40
CA THR A 48 -20.23 4.79 12.14
C THR A 48 -20.18 6.00 11.19
N ASP A 49 -19.99 7.19 11.76
CA ASP A 49 -19.89 8.46 11.03
C ASP A 49 -18.45 8.95 10.84
N GLY A 50 -17.47 8.10 11.16
CA GLY A 50 -16.05 8.44 11.10
C GLY A 50 -15.59 9.43 12.20
N PRO A 51 -14.29 9.78 12.22
CA PRO A 51 -13.23 9.12 11.48
C PRO A 51 -13.07 7.66 11.92
N SER A 52 -12.64 6.78 11.00
CA SER A 52 -12.50 5.34 11.26
C SER A 52 -11.12 4.84 10.88
N LEU A 53 -10.57 3.83 11.57
CA LEU A 53 -9.35 3.14 11.19
C LEU A 53 -9.64 1.67 10.88
N PHE A 54 -9.14 1.22 9.72
CA PHE A 54 -9.29 -0.14 9.24
C PHE A 54 -7.92 -0.79 9.03
N TRP A 55 -7.80 -2.07 9.41
CA TRP A 55 -6.69 -2.93 8.98
C TRP A 55 -7.12 -3.78 7.79
N GLY A 56 -6.61 -3.47 6.60
CA GLY A 56 -6.89 -4.20 5.38
C GLY A 56 -8.40 -4.39 5.10
N PHE A 57 -8.73 -5.34 4.23
CA PHE A 57 -10.10 -5.77 3.97
C PHE A 57 -10.51 -6.97 4.84
N VAL A 58 -10.34 -6.86 6.16
CA VAL A 58 -10.75 -7.92 7.10
C VAL A 58 -12.22 -7.73 7.52
N GLY A 59 -13.02 -8.80 7.47
CA GLY A 59 -14.45 -8.73 7.79
C GLY A 59 -15.21 -7.79 6.85
N GLU A 60 -16.05 -6.91 7.41
CA GLU A 60 -16.90 -5.99 6.65
C GLU A 60 -16.18 -4.70 6.19
N ASN A 61 -14.86 -4.59 6.42
CA ASN A 61 -14.09 -3.37 6.14
C ASN A 61 -14.28 -2.87 4.70
N PHE A 62 -14.33 -3.77 3.71
CA PHE A 62 -14.55 -3.38 2.31
C PHE A 62 -15.84 -2.56 2.14
N ALA A 63 -16.96 -3.07 2.65
CA ALA A 63 -18.26 -2.44 2.50
C ALA A 63 -18.37 -1.15 3.31
N LEU A 64 -17.78 -1.13 4.50
CA LEU A 64 -17.76 0.03 5.39
C LEU A 64 -16.91 1.17 4.84
N ILE A 65 -15.73 0.87 4.27
CA ILE A 65 -14.90 1.87 3.60
C ILE A 65 -15.67 2.48 2.42
N LYS A 66 -16.29 1.65 1.57
CA LYS A 66 -17.14 2.14 0.46
C LYS A 66 -18.30 3.00 0.93
N ASP A 67 -18.93 2.68 2.07
CA ASP A 67 -19.98 3.52 2.66
C ASP A 67 -19.43 4.88 3.13
N LEU A 68 -18.28 4.90 3.80
CA LEU A 68 -17.64 6.14 4.26
C LEU A 68 -17.22 7.02 3.08
N GLU A 69 -16.62 6.46 2.03
CA GLU A 69 -16.27 7.16 0.78
C GLU A 69 -17.51 7.81 0.15
N ARG A 70 -18.59 7.04 -0.03
CA ARG A 70 -19.86 7.54 -0.61
C ARG A 70 -20.47 8.69 0.20
N ARG A 71 -20.24 8.70 1.52
CA ARG A 71 -20.78 9.70 2.44
C ARG A 71 -19.83 10.87 2.70
N GLY A 72 -18.65 10.88 2.08
CA GLY A 72 -17.61 11.88 2.33
C GLY A 72 -17.14 11.90 3.79
N LYS A 73 -17.03 10.73 4.42
CA LYS A 73 -16.55 10.58 5.80
C LYS A 73 -15.10 10.12 5.83
N ASP A 74 -14.34 10.67 6.78
CA ASP A 74 -12.92 10.38 6.91
C ASP A 74 -12.65 8.94 7.37
N TYR A 75 -11.59 8.34 6.84
CA TYR A 75 -11.04 7.08 7.31
C TYR A 75 -9.52 6.99 7.13
N TYR A 76 -8.92 6.07 7.86
CA TYR A 76 -7.54 5.66 7.77
C TYR A 76 -7.48 4.18 7.38
N PHE A 77 -6.67 3.85 6.38
CA PHE A 77 -6.44 2.49 5.94
C PHE A 77 -5.01 2.06 6.25
N ALA A 78 -4.85 1.08 7.12
CA ALA A 78 -3.57 0.52 7.51
C ALA A 78 -3.39 -0.91 6.98
N ASP A 79 -2.15 -1.28 6.64
CA ASP A 79 -1.80 -2.60 6.08
C ASP A 79 -0.27 -2.84 6.15
N MET A 80 0.21 -3.93 5.53
CA MET A 80 1.63 -4.23 5.35
C MET A 80 2.40 -3.05 4.72
N PRO A 81 3.62 -2.74 5.17
CA PRO A 81 4.35 -1.52 4.80
C PRO A 81 5.00 -1.61 3.42
N TYR A 82 5.37 -0.45 2.85
CA TYR A 82 6.13 -0.35 1.60
C TYR A 82 7.57 -0.84 1.76
N PHE A 83 8.19 -0.48 2.88
CA PHE A 83 9.56 -0.86 3.25
C PHE A 83 9.58 -1.41 4.69
N GLY A 84 10.63 -2.16 5.07
CA GLY A 84 10.75 -2.65 6.46
C GLY A 84 9.64 -3.61 6.87
N ARG A 85 9.37 -4.62 6.02
CA ARG A 85 8.27 -5.57 6.19
C ARG A 85 8.45 -6.43 7.45
N TRP A 86 7.38 -6.58 8.24
CA TRP A 86 7.33 -7.52 9.36
C TRP A 86 7.60 -8.97 8.92
N ASN A 87 8.56 -9.61 9.58
CA ASN A 87 9.06 -10.96 9.28
C ASN A 87 8.45 -12.06 10.16
N GLY A 88 7.65 -11.70 11.17
CA GLY A 88 7.11 -12.65 12.16
C GLY A 88 7.60 -12.40 13.59
N ASP A 89 8.68 -11.64 13.75
CA ASP A 89 9.23 -11.24 15.04
C ASP A 89 8.73 -9.83 15.41
N ASN A 90 8.03 -9.72 16.53
CA ASN A 90 7.53 -8.44 17.04
C ASN A 90 8.61 -7.59 17.70
N ASN A 91 9.77 -8.16 18.03
CA ASN A 91 10.91 -7.45 18.59
C ASN A 91 11.83 -6.86 17.51
N ALA A 92 11.76 -7.39 16.28
CA ALA A 92 12.48 -6.83 15.15
C ALA A 92 11.84 -5.51 14.70
N GLU A 93 12.65 -4.55 14.26
CA GLU A 93 12.13 -3.31 13.70
C GLU A 93 11.27 -3.61 12.46
N HIS A 94 10.04 -3.11 12.48
CA HIS A 94 9.08 -3.29 11.39
C HIS A 94 8.14 -2.09 11.34
N TYR A 95 7.47 -1.96 10.19
CA TYR A 95 6.61 -0.82 9.90
C TYR A 95 5.21 -1.29 9.50
N TRP A 96 4.25 -0.38 9.58
CA TRP A 96 2.91 -0.53 8.99
C TRP A 96 2.58 0.72 8.20
N ARG A 97 2.07 0.55 6.98
CA ARG A 97 1.62 1.69 6.19
C ARG A 97 0.26 2.15 6.70
N ILE A 98 -0.02 3.43 6.49
CA ILE A 98 -1.32 4.04 6.78
C ILE A 98 -1.56 5.20 5.82
N SER A 99 -2.78 5.34 5.34
CA SER A 99 -3.19 6.40 4.41
C SER A 99 -4.58 6.92 4.79
N LYS A 100 -4.80 8.22 4.60
CA LYS A 100 -6.08 8.88 4.93
C LYS A 100 -6.92 9.00 3.67
N ASN A 101 -8.17 8.53 3.72
CA ASN A 101 -9.18 8.64 2.65
C ASN A 101 -8.79 8.01 1.31
N GLU A 102 -7.84 7.09 1.31
CA GLU A 102 -7.42 6.30 0.17
C GLU A 102 -6.77 5.00 0.65
N LEU A 103 -6.72 3.98 -0.21
CA LEU A 103 -6.03 2.73 0.16
C LEU A 103 -4.52 2.86 0.07
N HIS A 104 -4.00 3.69 -0.82
CA HIS A 104 -2.58 3.96 -1.05
C HIS A 104 -2.43 5.46 -1.33
N PRO A 105 -1.37 6.15 -0.85
CA PRO A 105 -1.19 7.57 -1.11
C PRO A 105 -0.90 7.77 -2.59
N THR A 106 -1.75 8.55 -3.27
CA THR A 106 -1.60 8.91 -4.68
C THR A 106 -1.04 10.32 -4.88
N VAL A 107 -1.07 11.13 -3.82
CA VAL A 107 -0.47 12.46 -3.75
C VAL A 107 0.81 12.38 -2.91
N HIS A 108 1.92 12.85 -3.49
CA HIS A 108 3.22 12.87 -2.82
C HIS A 108 3.67 14.30 -2.57
N TYR A 109 4.29 14.50 -1.42
CA TYR A 109 4.87 15.76 -1.00
C TYR A 109 6.39 15.60 -0.92
N HIS A 110 7.11 16.69 -1.12
CA HIS A 110 8.54 16.69 -0.87
C HIS A 110 8.81 16.33 0.60
N ARG A 111 9.65 15.32 0.83
CA ARG A 111 10.04 14.82 2.15
C ARG A 111 11.54 14.60 2.19
N SER A 112 12.11 14.74 3.39
CA SER A 112 13.50 14.40 3.66
C SER A 112 13.78 12.91 3.36
N PRO A 113 15.00 12.55 2.93
CA PRO A 113 15.39 11.15 2.71
C PRO A 113 15.56 10.36 4.02
N ASP A 114 15.64 11.04 5.18
CA ASP A 114 15.98 10.47 6.51
C ASP A 114 15.22 9.19 6.90
N ARG A 115 13.94 9.05 6.53
CA ARG A 115 13.17 7.82 6.77
C ARG A 115 13.49 6.73 5.77
N PHE A 116 13.65 7.08 4.50
CA PHE A 116 13.93 6.12 3.44
C PHE A 116 15.33 5.53 3.58
N ASP A 117 16.32 6.35 3.93
CA ASP A 117 17.73 5.95 4.06
C ASP A 117 17.94 4.84 5.11
N LYS A 118 17.07 4.76 6.13
CA LYS A 118 17.10 3.69 7.14
C LYS A 118 16.94 2.29 6.55
N PHE A 119 16.21 2.16 5.45
CA PHE A 119 15.99 0.87 4.79
C PHE A 119 17.19 0.40 3.97
N LYS A 120 18.16 1.28 3.69
CA LYS A 120 19.38 0.98 2.91
C LYS A 120 19.05 0.28 1.57
N ILE A 121 17.94 0.68 0.96
CA ILE A 121 17.48 0.10 -0.31
C ILE A 121 18.34 0.67 -1.42
N LYS A 122 19.02 -0.22 -2.15
CA LYS A 122 19.72 0.14 -3.38
C LYS A 122 18.70 0.47 -4.47
N ILE A 123 18.86 1.63 -5.09
CA ILE A 123 18.12 2.01 -6.30
C ILE A 123 19.08 1.80 -7.48
N ASP A 124 18.83 0.78 -8.28
CA ASP A 124 19.62 0.49 -9.48
C ASP A 124 19.37 1.54 -10.58
N GLU A 125 20.29 1.71 -11.51
CA GLU A 125 20.03 2.51 -12.72
C GLU A 125 18.85 1.93 -13.51
N TRP A 126 18.14 2.81 -14.23
CA TRP A 126 17.05 2.38 -15.11
C TRP A 126 17.57 1.42 -16.19
N LYS A 127 16.87 0.29 -16.34
CA LYS A 127 17.10 -0.72 -17.37
C LYS A 127 16.23 -0.38 -18.57
N ASN A 128 16.83 -0.44 -19.75
CA ASN A 128 16.19 -0.26 -21.06
C ASN A 128 16.30 -1.52 -21.91
N ASN A 129 16.43 -2.68 -21.25
CA ASN A 129 16.49 -3.98 -21.87
C ASN A 129 15.53 -4.93 -21.15
N GLY A 130 15.28 -6.09 -21.75
CA GLY A 130 14.38 -7.09 -21.21
C GLY A 130 13.74 -7.93 -22.31
N LYS A 131 13.27 -9.10 -21.93
CA LYS A 131 12.80 -10.12 -22.88
C LYS A 131 11.31 -10.38 -22.79
N HIS A 132 10.67 -10.07 -21.66
CA HIS A 132 9.27 -10.37 -21.41
C HIS A 132 8.59 -9.29 -20.57
N ILE A 133 7.27 -9.25 -20.59
CA ILE A 133 6.46 -8.39 -19.72
C ILE A 133 5.94 -9.25 -18.56
N LEU A 134 6.18 -8.80 -17.33
CA LEU A 134 5.70 -9.49 -16.14
C LEU A 134 4.41 -8.82 -15.63
N VAL A 135 3.27 -9.48 -15.84
CA VAL A 135 1.97 -9.04 -15.33
C VAL A 135 1.79 -9.59 -13.91
N CYS A 136 1.65 -8.71 -12.93
CA CYS A 136 1.48 -9.04 -11.52
C CYS A 136 0.11 -8.54 -11.02
N PRO A 137 -0.96 -9.35 -11.07
CA PRO A 137 -2.26 -8.93 -10.56
C PRO A 137 -2.22 -8.58 -9.07
N SER A 138 -2.96 -7.53 -8.69
CA SER A 138 -3.36 -7.38 -7.28
C SER A 138 -4.33 -8.49 -6.88
N SER A 139 -4.61 -8.64 -5.58
CA SER A 139 -5.61 -9.61 -5.13
C SER A 139 -7.00 -9.33 -5.72
N PRO A 140 -7.84 -10.35 -5.93
CA PRO A 140 -9.21 -10.18 -6.43
C PRO A 140 -10.03 -9.13 -5.67
N THR A 141 -9.92 -9.07 -4.34
CA THR A 141 -10.59 -8.05 -3.51
C THR A 141 -10.17 -6.62 -3.86
N MET A 142 -8.89 -6.42 -4.16
CA MET A 142 -8.35 -5.11 -4.54
C MET A 142 -8.81 -4.70 -5.93
N ASN A 143 -8.80 -5.64 -6.88
CA ASN A 143 -9.32 -5.42 -8.22
C ASN A 143 -10.83 -5.10 -8.19
N LYS A 144 -11.60 -5.83 -7.37
CA LYS A 144 -13.02 -5.55 -7.12
C LYS A 144 -13.24 -4.17 -6.46
N TYR A 145 -12.36 -3.73 -5.56
CA TYR A 145 -12.47 -2.42 -4.93
C TYR A 145 -12.40 -1.27 -5.94
N TYR A 146 -11.58 -1.44 -6.99
CA TYR A 146 -11.45 -0.48 -8.08
C TYR A 146 -12.32 -0.85 -9.29
N ASP A 147 -13.40 -1.60 -9.07
CA ASP A 147 -14.41 -1.95 -10.07
C ASP A 147 -13.83 -2.63 -11.34
N HIS A 148 -12.73 -3.36 -11.20
CA HIS A 148 -12.07 -4.06 -12.30
C HIS A 148 -11.81 -5.54 -11.99
N PRO A 149 -12.85 -6.37 -11.76
CA PRO A 149 -12.69 -7.77 -11.32
C PRO A 149 -11.92 -8.65 -12.32
N ASN A 150 -12.00 -8.34 -13.62
CA ASN A 150 -11.33 -9.08 -14.71
C ASN A 150 -9.98 -8.46 -15.11
N TRP A 151 -9.38 -7.65 -14.24
CA TRP A 151 -8.16 -6.86 -14.52
C TRP A 151 -7.07 -7.64 -15.25
N THR A 152 -6.80 -8.88 -14.83
CA THR A 152 -5.75 -9.70 -15.43
C THR A 152 -6.04 -10.05 -16.89
N GLN A 153 -7.24 -10.54 -17.21
CA GLN A 153 -7.59 -10.93 -18.57
C GLN A 153 -7.59 -9.72 -19.50
N ASP A 154 -8.21 -8.63 -19.07
CA ASP A 154 -8.30 -7.39 -19.85
C ASP A 154 -6.90 -6.79 -20.11
N THR A 155 -6.02 -6.82 -19.10
CA THR A 155 -4.65 -6.30 -19.21
C THR A 155 -3.82 -7.13 -20.18
N VAL A 156 -3.88 -8.47 -20.09
CA VAL A 156 -3.14 -9.36 -21.01
C VAL A 156 -3.64 -9.17 -22.45
N ALA A 157 -4.96 -9.17 -22.65
CA ALA A 157 -5.56 -8.96 -23.97
C ALA A 157 -5.20 -7.59 -24.57
N LYS A 158 -5.09 -6.56 -23.73
CA LYS A 158 -4.66 -5.22 -24.19
C LYS A 158 -3.19 -5.19 -24.56
N LEU A 159 -2.31 -5.80 -23.74
CA LEU A 159 -0.88 -5.85 -24.02
C LEU A 159 -0.57 -6.58 -25.34
N GLN A 160 -1.25 -7.70 -25.61
CA GLN A 160 -1.11 -8.47 -26.85
C GLN A 160 -1.40 -7.67 -28.13
N GLN A 161 -2.05 -6.50 -28.03
CA GLN A 161 -2.31 -5.62 -29.18
C GLN A 161 -1.13 -4.69 -29.51
N TYR A 162 -0.16 -4.52 -28.59
CA TYR A 162 0.88 -3.49 -28.70
C TYR A 162 2.30 -4.02 -28.52
N THR A 163 2.48 -5.32 -28.35
CA THR A 163 3.81 -5.94 -28.20
C THR A 163 3.80 -7.40 -28.63
N ASP A 164 4.92 -7.84 -29.21
CA ASP A 164 5.22 -9.24 -29.48
C ASP A 164 6.00 -9.91 -28.34
N ARG A 165 6.34 -9.15 -27.28
CA ARG A 165 7.09 -9.70 -26.15
C ARG A 165 6.26 -10.77 -25.43
N PRO A 166 6.87 -11.88 -25.00
CA PRO A 166 6.23 -12.84 -24.12
C PRO A 166 5.63 -12.15 -22.88
N ILE A 167 4.38 -12.48 -22.57
CA ILE A 167 3.68 -11.99 -21.38
C ILE A 167 3.63 -13.13 -20.36
N ILE A 168 4.19 -12.90 -19.18
CA ILE A 168 4.17 -13.85 -18.06
C ILE A 168 3.26 -13.30 -16.98
N VAL A 169 2.22 -14.05 -16.62
CA VAL A 169 1.35 -13.72 -15.48
C VAL A 169 1.92 -14.34 -14.21
N ARG A 170 2.23 -13.51 -13.23
CA ARG A 170 2.69 -13.89 -11.89
C ARG A 170 1.59 -13.63 -10.88
N GLU A 171 1.00 -14.71 -10.38
CA GLU A 171 0.05 -14.62 -9.28
C GLU A 171 0.73 -14.29 -7.95
N LYS A 172 -0.03 -13.62 -7.06
CA LYS A 172 0.46 -13.31 -5.71
C LYS A 172 0.74 -14.63 -4.96
N PRO A 173 1.93 -14.81 -4.37
CA PRO A 173 2.25 -16.04 -3.65
C PRO A 173 1.31 -16.25 -2.46
N ARG A 174 0.78 -17.46 -2.33
CA ARG A 174 -0.11 -17.92 -1.26
C ARG A 174 0.38 -19.28 -0.75
N ALA A 175 0.50 -19.41 0.56
CA ALA A 175 0.80 -20.67 1.24
C ALA A 175 0.30 -20.56 2.69
N SER A 176 -0.24 -21.65 3.24
CA SER A 176 -0.67 -21.74 4.66
C SER A 176 -1.51 -20.55 5.15
N GLY A 177 -2.49 -20.11 4.35
CA GLY A 177 -3.38 -18.98 4.69
C GLY A 177 -2.73 -17.59 4.69
N THR A 178 -1.46 -17.46 4.32
CA THR A 178 -0.74 -16.18 4.24
C THR A 178 -0.37 -15.81 2.79
N SER A 179 0.23 -14.63 2.61
CA SER A 179 0.71 -14.15 1.30
C SER A 179 1.98 -13.32 1.38
N GLY A 180 2.62 -13.14 0.23
CA GLY A 180 3.87 -12.37 0.12
C GLY A 180 5.11 -13.18 0.53
N PRO A 181 6.19 -12.54 1.00
CA PRO A 181 7.47 -13.19 1.32
C PRO A 181 7.35 -14.39 2.28
N ARG A 182 6.50 -14.31 3.31
CA ARG A 182 6.29 -15.45 4.23
C ARG A 182 5.65 -16.66 3.53
N ALA A 183 4.76 -16.42 2.57
CA ALA A 183 4.19 -17.51 1.76
C ALA A 183 5.22 -18.12 0.82
N ILE A 184 6.16 -17.32 0.32
CA ILE A 184 7.29 -17.80 -0.47
C ILE A 184 8.15 -18.76 0.34
N GLU A 185 8.55 -18.35 1.55
CA GLU A 185 9.35 -19.17 2.46
C GLU A 185 8.64 -20.47 2.85
N LEU A 186 7.38 -20.37 3.30
CA LEU A 186 6.58 -21.52 3.72
C LEU A 186 6.25 -22.49 2.58
N GLY A 187 6.10 -21.96 1.36
CA GLY A 187 5.68 -22.73 0.19
C GLY A 187 6.82 -23.13 -0.75
N GLY A 188 8.07 -22.77 -0.45
CA GLY A 188 9.21 -22.97 -1.37
C GLY A 188 9.00 -22.32 -2.74
N LEU A 189 8.31 -21.17 -2.80
CA LEU A 189 8.00 -20.49 -4.07
C LEU A 189 9.18 -19.63 -4.54
N LYS A 190 9.18 -19.22 -5.81
CA LYS A 190 10.20 -18.30 -6.31
C LYS A 190 10.02 -16.89 -5.74
N PRO A 191 11.06 -16.20 -5.27
CA PRO A 191 10.98 -14.80 -4.84
C PRO A 191 10.75 -13.87 -6.03
N PHE A 192 10.28 -12.64 -5.77
CA PHE A 192 9.99 -11.67 -6.83
C PHE A 192 11.23 -11.32 -7.66
N VAL A 193 12.38 -11.14 -7.01
CA VAL A 193 13.67 -10.82 -7.66
C VAL A 193 14.06 -11.82 -8.75
N GLU A 194 13.76 -13.11 -8.56
CA GLU A 194 14.01 -14.14 -9.56
C GLU A 194 12.99 -14.11 -10.69
N GLN A 195 11.73 -13.84 -10.37
CA GLN A 195 10.63 -13.82 -11.34
C GLN A 195 10.65 -12.60 -12.25
N VAL A 196 11.20 -11.48 -11.77
CA VAL A 196 11.31 -10.21 -12.52
C VAL A 196 12.61 -10.08 -13.30
N LYS A 197 13.52 -11.05 -13.16
CA LYS A 197 14.79 -11.07 -13.88
C LYS A 197 14.55 -11.03 -15.39
N ASP A 198 15.25 -10.14 -16.11
CA ASP A 198 15.09 -9.90 -17.55
C ASP A 198 13.69 -9.40 -17.97
N ALA A 199 12.86 -8.89 -17.05
CA ALA A 199 11.60 -8.26 -17.42
C ALA A 199 11.85 -6.91 -18.09
N TRP A 200 11.22 -6.69 -19.25
CA TRP A 200 11.14 -5.41 -19.95
C TRP A 200 10.36 -4.37 -19.14
N ALA A 201 9.23 -4.81 -18.58
CA ALA A 201 8.38 -4.00 -17.73
C ALA A 201 7.56 -4.88 -16.78
N VAL A 202 7.15 -4.29 -15.65
CA VAL A 202 6.18 -4.89 -14.73
C VAL A 202 4.83 -4.17 -14.86
N VAL A 203 3.77 -4.94 -15.06
CA VAL A 203 2.41 -4.41 -15.19
C VAL A 203 1.57 -4.86 -14.00
N THR A 204 0.95 -3.94 -13.27
CA THR A 204 0.09 -4.25 -12.11
C THR A 204 -1.03 -3.23 -11.95
N SER A 205 -2.08 -3.50 -11.16
CA SER A 205 -3.03 -2.47 -10.79
C SER A 205 -2.45 -1.56 -9.70
N VAL A 206 -2.22 -2.11 -8.51
CA VAL A 206 -1.74 -1.40 -7.30
C VAL A 206 -0.81 -2.28 -6.46
N SER A 207 -0.27 -3.38 -7.01
CA SER A 207 0.58 -4.28 -6.24
C SER A 207 1.89 -3.62 -5.85
N MET A 208 2.29 -3.85 -4.59
CA MET A 208 3.52 -3.30 -4.02
C MET A 208 4.79 -3.87 -4.66
N CYS A 209 4.71 -4.96 -5.43
CA CYS A 209 5.88 -5.44 -6.18
C CYS A 209 6.36 -4.44 -7.24
N ALA A 210 5.52 -3.47 -7.63
CA ALA A 210 5.97 -2.38 -8.50
C ALA A 210 6.99 -1.46 -7.82
N ILE A 211 6.95 -1.34 -6.48
CA ILE A 211 7.95 -0.59 -5.71
C ILE A 211 9.31 -1.32 -5.78
N GLU A 212 9.31 -2.64 -5.60
CA GLU A 212 10.52 -3.45 -5.78
C GLU A 212 11.06 -3.33 -7.22
N ALA A 213 10.18 -3.36 -8.22
CA ALA A 213 10.55 -3.22 -9.63
C ALA A 213 11.24 -1.89 -9.94
N VAL A 214 10.69 -0.75 -9.49
CA VAL A 214 11.31 0.57 -9.74
C VAL A 214 12.64 0.72 -9.00
N CYS A 215 12.79 0.14 -7.80
CA CYS A 215 14.08 0.09 -7.10
C CYS A 215 15.11 -0.75 -7.87
N MET A 216 14.68 -1.82 -8.54
CA MET A 216 15.52 -2.65 -9.42
C MET A 216 15.75 -2.03 -10.82
N GLY A 217 15.30 -0.80 -11.05
CA GLY A 217 15.44 -0.11 -12.33
C GLY A 217 14.55 -0.65 -13.44
N ILE A 218 13.47 -1.37 -13.11
CA ILE A 218 12.56 -1.96 -14.11
C ILE A 218 11.35 -1.06 -14.28
N PRO A 219 11.02 -0.61 -15.51
CA PRO A 219 9.85 0.21 -15.76
C PRO A 219 8.55 -0.45 -15.34
N VAL A 220 7.59 0.37 -14.91
CA VAL A 220 6.30 -0.11 -14.40
C VAL A 220 5.12 0.52 -15.11
N TYR A 221 4.05 -0.26 -15.25
CA TYR A 221 2.75 0.19 -15.73
C TYR A 221 1.75 -0.11 -14.64
N THR A 222 1.11 0.94 -14.14
CA THR A 222 0.24 0.83 -12.97
C THR A 222 -1.07 1.57 -13.18
N SER A 223 -2.09 1.26 -12.38
CA SER A 223 -3.27 2.12 -12.32
C SER A 223 -2.94 3.46 -11.64
N LYS A 224 -3.77 4.48 -11.88
CA LYS A 224 -3.69 5.77 -11.17
C LYS A 224 -3.83 5.69 -9.65
N TYR A 225 -4.29 4.55 -9.12
CA TYR A 225 -4.48 4.30 -7.69
C TYR A 225 -3.24 3.67 -7.03
N SER A 226 -2.18 3.44 -7.80
CA SER A 226 -0.92 2.88 -7.30
C SER A 226 -0.16 3.93 -6.47
N PRO A 227 0.53 3.53 -5.38
CA PRO A 227 1.35 4.44 -4.57
C PRO A 227 2.59 4.99 -5.28
N ILE A 228 2.85 4.54 -6.49
CA ILE A 228 3.99 4.94 -7.32
C ILE A 228 3.54 5.27 -8.75
N HIS A 229 2.29 5.67 -8.91
CA HIS A 229 1.69 5.86 -10.24
C HIS A 229 2.49 6.88 -11.09
N GLN A 230 3.09 7.91 -10.47
CA GLN A 230 3.96 8.89 -11.16
C GLN A 230 5.29 8.30 -11.66
N LEU A 231 5.70 7.12 -11.18
CA LEU A 231 6.93 6.45 -11.60
C LEU A 231 6.74 5.53 -12.80
N GLY A 232 5.51 5.39 -13.28
CA GLY A 232 5.16 4.47 -14.36
C GLY A 232 4.15 5.05 -15.34
N HIS A 233 3.83 4.27 -16.36
CA HIS A 233 2.79 4.64 -17.32
C HIS A 233 1.42 4.06 -16.91
N HIS A 234 0.33 4.66 -17.38
CA HIS A 234 -1.03 4.12 -17.22
C HIS A 234 -1.60 3.56 -18.52
N ASP A 235 -1.12 4.06 -19.66
CA ASP A 235 -1.52 3.58 -20.98
C ASP A 235 -0.63 2.42 -21.42
N LEU A 236 -1.23 1.24 -21.55
CA LEU A 236 -0.56 0.02 -21.99
C LEU A 236 -0.19 0.05 -23.48
N SER A 237 -0.76 0.96 -24.29
CA SER A 237 -0.34 1.11 -25.69
C SER A 237 1.07 1.66 -25.83
N LYS A 238 1.65 2.17 -24.74
CA LYS A 238 3.02 2.69 -24.68
C LYS A 238 4.00 1.66 -24.14
N ILE A 239 3.62 0.38 -24.00
CA ILE A 239 4.45 -0.67 -23.39
C ILE A 239 5.88 -0.75 -23.94
N GLU A 240 6.08 -0.49 -25.24
CA GLU A 240 7.41 -0.46 -25.90
C GLU A 240 8.16 0.88 -25.77
N SER A 241 7.61 1.87 -25.07
CA SER A 241 8.22 3.18 -24.84
C SER A 241 8.03 3.62 -23.38
N PRO A 242 8.69 2.96 -22.42
CA PRO A 242 8.56 3.28 -21.01
C PRO A 242 9.13 4.66 -20.67
N ILE A 243 8.74 5.17 -19.50
CA ILE A 243 9.29 6.40 -18.93
C ILE A 243 10.31 6.07 -17.82
N TYR A 244 11.21 7.01 -17.57
CA TYR A 244 12.34 6.83 -16.65
C TYR A 244 12.49 8.01 -15.68
N PRO A 245 11.47 8.33 -14.86
CA PRO A 245 11.51 9.47 -13.95
C PRO A 245 12.50 9.27 -12.80
N SER A 246 12.82 10.35 -12.06
CA SER A 246 13.48 10.23 -10.76
C SER A 246 12.54 9.54 -9.77
N ARG A 247 13.09 8.63 -8.95
CA ARG A 247 12.31 7.72 -8.09
C ARG A 247 12.30 8.19 -6.66
N GLU A 248 13.41 8.76 -6.22
CA GLU A 248 13.73 9.14 -4.86
C GLU A 248 12.64 10.03 -4.23
N PRO A 249 12.12 11.09 -4.89
CA PRO A 249 11.09 11.93 -4.27
C PRO A 249 9.82 11.17 -3.86
N ILE A 250 9.40 10.20 -4.68
CA ILE A 250 8.22 9.37 -4.41
C ILE A 250 8.52 8.34 -3.33
N LEU A 251 9.69 7.68 -3.39
CA LEU A 251 10.12 6.70 -2.39
C LEU A 251 10.29 7.33 -1.00
N HIS A 252 10.83 8.55 -0.93
CA HIS A 252 10.91 9.33 0.30
C HIS A 252 9.52 9.65 0.83
N SER A 253 8.61 10.12 -0.02
CA SER A 253 7.22 10.38 0.39
C SER A 253 6.54 9.13 0.93
N LEU A 254 6.75 7.95 0.35
CA LEU A 254 6.18 6.70 0.83
C LEU A 254 6.71 6.27 2.20
N ALA A 255 7.99 6.54 2.49
CA ALA A 255 8.58 6.28 3.80
C ALA A 255 7.92 7.11 4.91
N TYR A 256 7.28 8.24 4.56
CA TYR A 256 6.47 9.08 5.45
C TYR A 256 5.00 8.64 5.56
N CYS A 257 4.60 7.57 4.86
CA CYS A 257 3.27 6.96 4.95
C CYS A 257 3.31 5.61 5.66
N GLN A 258 4.37 5.32 6.41
CA GLN A 258 4.53 4.12 7.22
C GLN A 258 5.29 4.40 8.51
N PHE A 259 4.91 3.70 9.57
CA PHE A 259 5.39 3.99 10.92
C PHE A 259 5.68 2.71 11.69
N THR A 260 6.62 2.79 12.63
CA THR A 260 6.88 1.72 13.58
C THR A 260 5.75 1.62 14.61
N PRO A 261 5.60 0.48 15.31
CA PRO A 261 4.68 0.37 16.45
C PRO A 261 4.85 1.50 17.49
N GLU A 262 6.09 1.89 17.78
CA GLU A 262 6.40 2.97 18.72
C GLU A 262 5.86 4.32 18.22
N GLU A 263 6.03 4.62 16.94
CA GLU A 263 5.54 5.86 16.32
C GLU A 263 4.01 5.95 16.29
N PHE A 264 3.31 4.83 16.20
CA PHE A 264 1.87 4.80 16.46
C PHE A 264 1.56 5.07 17.93
N ALA A 265 2.29 4.41 18.85
CA ALA A 265 2.07 4.47 20.29
C ALA A 265 2.34 5.83 20.93
N ASN A 266 3.30 6.58 20.41
CA ASN A 266 3.67 7.90 20.92
C ASN A 266 3.02 9.07 20.15
N GLY A 267 2.15 8.77 19.18
CA GLY A 267 1.41 9.76 18.40
C GLY A 267 2.19 10.43 17.26
N THR A 268 3.44 10.02 17.00
CA THR A 268 4.25 10.53 15.88
C THR A 268 3.59 10.28 14.53
N ALA A 269 3.02 9.10 14.32
CA ALA A 269 2.28 8.75 13.10
C ALA A 269 1.15 9.75 12.81
N LYS A 270 0.35 10.10 13.83
CA LYS A 270 -0.75 11.08 13.71
C LYS A 270 -0.24 12.45 13.28
N LYS A 271 0.81 12.94 13.94
CA LYS A 271 1.42 14.26 13.67
C LYS A 271 1.98 14.37 12.26
N ILE A 272 2.49 13.28 11.69
CA ILE A 272 3.06 13.27 10.33
C ILE A 272 1.95 13.16 9.27
N LEU A 273 0.89 12.39 9.53
CA LEU A 273 -0.21 12.17 8.59
C LEU A 273 -1.17 13.35 8.49
N GLU A 274 -1.44 14.04 9.60
CA GLU A 274 -2.23 15.25 9.56
C GLU A 274 -1.38 16.35 8.88
N PRO A 275 -1.85 16.96 7.78
CA PRO A 275 -1.10 18.03 7.15
C PRO A 275 -0.82 19.12 8.17
N TYR A 276 0.41 19.67 8.15
CA TYR A 276 0.73 20.90 8.87
C TYR A 276 -0.36 21.93 8.51
N LYS A 277 -1.15 22.32 9.50
CA LYS A 277 -2.07 23.46 9.37
C LYS A 277 -1.27 24.75 9.22
#